data_AF-A0A1H9CRS1-F1
#
_entry.id   AF-A0A1H9CRS1-F1
#
_cell.length_a   1.000
_cell.length_b   1.000
_cell.length_c   1.000
_cell.angle_alpha   90.00
_cell.angle_beta   90.00
_cell.angle_gamma   90.00
#
_symmetry.space_group_name_H-M   'P 1'
#
loop_
_entity.id
_entity.type
_entity.pdbx_description
1 polymer ?
#
loop_
_entity_poly.entity_id
_entity_poly.type
_entity_poly.pdbx_seq_one_letter_code
_entity_poly.pdbx_strand_id
1 'polypeptide(L)'
;MLGYKVALPDDRNGEKEPVFYAGSTLAPDLSLPRIRERWTLPAEAASVDGSRPEQPALPDVTGPALARRRATAATWQALLIIDNGDDGAAAAQIAAAGEVLDALAKTSAAHTRAELREAAFVFERASRSHVKTVRGHDRALRHAARDLVHSGPALGRGEDGATTAMLIDMAFFLAIAAANWHAKKHHSQQAAAARQAAEHLHAAYEAAAGEPMAVLCQRGHRLSLRARQRQADLLHEVLPDLAARVQAEPGWPALAATLTHAHQAGHNPRTLLTEAATHRELHTAHSLSDTLIWRLRHLADLPAHAETPGHPQPQGIRRQSANVAPPPAPPHAPVLRLPHR
;
A
#
# COMPACT_ATOMS: atom_id res chain seq x y z
N MET A 1 22.56 25.23 -19.18
CA MET A 1 21.86 24.42 -18.16
C MET A 1 20.38 24.40 -18.52
N LEU A 2 19.83 23.25 -18.93
CA LEU A 2 18.36 23.14 -19.05
C LEU A 2 17.80 22.98 -17.64
N GLY A 3 16.81 23.79 -17.28
CA GLY A 3 15.98 23.60 -16.08
C GLY A 3 14.57 23.16 -16.50
N TYR A 4 13.72 22.86 -15.52
CA TYR A 4 12.29 22.69 -15.77
C TYR A 4 11.49 23.58 -14.81
N LYS A 5 10.25 23.88 -15.21
CA LYS A 5 9.28 24.58 -14.39
C LYS A 5 8.01 23.75 -14.30
N VAL A 6 7.32 23.84 -13.16
CA VAL A 6 6.03 23.20 -12.91
C VAL A 6 5.05 24.24 -12.37
N ALA A 7 3.77 24.02 -12.64
CA ALA A 7 2.68 24.80 -12.09
C ALA A 7 1.64 23.82 -11.53
N LEU A 8 1.07 24.15 -10.36
CA LEU A 8 -0.08 23.43 -9.85
C LEU A 8 -1.31 23.80 -10.70
N PRO A 9 -2.18 22.85 -11.11
CA PRO A 9 -3.35 23.17 -11.94
C PRO A 9 -4.26 24.27 -11.37
N ASP A 10 -4.33 24.33 -10.04
CA ASP A 10 -5.16 25.25 -9.26
C ASP A 10 -4.40 26.52 -8.81
N ASP A 11 -3.07 26.60 -9.00
CA ASP A 11 -2.28 27.78 -8.63
C ASP A 11 -2.19 28.74 -9.82
N ARG A 12 -3.05 29.76 -9.79
CA ARG A 12 -3.21 30.73 -10.88
C ARG A 12 -3.11 32.17 -10.36
N ASN A 13 -2.50 33.04 -11.14
CA ASN A 13 -2.40 34.46 -10.84
C ASN A 13 -3.76 35.18 -11.01
N GLY A 14 -3.81 36.48 -10.74
CA GLY A 14 -5.02 37.30 -10.91
C GLY A 14 -5.60 37.31 -12.34
N GLU A 15 -4.79 36.95 -13.34
CA GLU A 15 -5.16 36.83 -14.75
C GLU A 15 -5.57 35.40 -15.16
N LYS A 16 -5.69 34.49 -14.18
CA LYS A 16 -6.00 33.05 -14.35
C LYS A 16 -4.94 32.27 -15.12
N GLU A 17 -3.72 32.77 -15.21
CA GLU A 17 -2.58 32.05 -15.79
C GLU A 17 -1.87 31.20 -14.73
N PRO A 18 -1.31 30.03 -15.09
CA PRO A 18 -0.59 29.18 -14.15
C PRO A 18 0.67 29.86 -13.59
N VAL A 19 0.87 29.78 -12.27
CA VAL A 19 2.09 30.24 -11.62
C VAL A 19 3.17 29.16 -11.72
N PHE A 20 4.29 29.48 -12.38
CA PHE A 20 5.38 28.54 -12.63
C PHE A 20 6.52 28.68 -11.62
N TYR A 21 6.91 27.58 -10.99
CA TYR A 21 8.08 27.49 -10.12
C TYR A 21 9.16 26.63 -10.77
N ALA A 22 10.42 27.05 -10.63
CA ALA A 22 11.54 26.19 -11.00
C ALA A 22 11.69 25.05 -9.98
N GLY A 23 12.06 23.86 -10.42
CA GLY A 23 12.24 22.71 -9.53
C GLY A 23 13.19 22.99 -8.36
N SER A 24 14.30 23.68 -8.60
CA SER A 24 15.26 24.07 -7.56
C SER A 24 14.72 25.11 -6.56
N THR A 25 13.70 25.89 -6.94
CA THR A 25 13.01 26.83 -6.04
C THR A 25 12.04 26.09 -5.11
N LEU A 26 11.50 24.95 -5.56
CA LEU A 26 10.66 24.09 -4.73
C LEU A 26 11.50 23.34 -3.70
N ALA A 27 12.58 22.69 -4.13
CA ALA A 27 13.56 22.06 -3.25
C ALA A 27 14.91 21.81 -3.96
N PRO A 28 16.05 21.80 -3.23
CA PRO A 28 17.37 21.58 -3.84
C PRO A 28 17.51 20.25 -4.61
N ASP A 29 16.88 19.19 -4.12
CA ASP A 29 16.85 17.85 -4.69
C ASP A 29 15.89 17.70 -5.89
N LEU A 30 14.99 18.68 -6.08
CA LEU A 30 14.13 18.81 -7.27
C LEU A 30 14.79 19.60 -8.40
N SER A 31 16.09 19.89 -8.33
CA SER A 31 16.81 20.45 -9.48
C SER A 31 16.94 19.40 -10.61
N LEU A 32 16.91 19.85 -11.89
CA LEU A 32 16.99 18.92 -13.03
C LEU A 32 18.20 17.97 -12.99
N PRO A 33 19.42 18.39 -12.58
CA PRO A 33 20.55 17.49 -12.41
C PRO A 33 20.28 16.39 -11.38
N ARG A 34 19.65 16.72 -10.24
CA ARG A 34 19.32 15.76 -9.18
C ARG A 34 18.23 14.79 -9.58
N ILE A 35 17.22 15.26 -10.31
CA ILE A 35 16.17 14.39 -10.88
C ILE A 35 16.78 13.47 -11.93
N ARG A 36 17.66 13.98 -12.80
CA ARG A 36 18.38 13.15 -13.75
C ARG A 36 19.26 12.15 -13.04
N GLU A 37 20.03 12.52 -12.02
CA GLU A 37 20.81 11.57 -11.18
C GLU A 37 19.93 10.48 -10.57
N ARG A 38 18.70 10.81 -10.14
CA ARG A 38 17.70 9.85 -9.64
C ARG A 38 17.19 8.92 -10.75
N TRP A 39 17.05 9.40 -11.99
CA TRP A 39 16.52 8.64 -13.13
C TRP A 39 17.59 7.91 -13.96
N THR A 40 18.83 8.41 -13.99
CA THR A 40 19.98 7.79 -14.65
C THR A 40 20.59 6.77 -13.70
N LEU A 41 20.16 5.52 -13.88
CA LEU A 41 20.78 4.35 -13.28
C LEU A 41 22.26 4.26 -13.70
N PRO A 42 23.21 3.90 -12.80
CA PRO A 42 24.38 3.17 -13.22
C PRO A 42 23.92 1.74 -13.55
N ALA A 43 24.05 1.35 -14.82
CA ALA A 43 24.01 -0.06 -15.22
C ALA A 43 25.18 -0.88 -14.62
N GLU A 44 26.16 -0.23 -13.98
CA GLU A 44 27.46 -0.81 -13.62
C GLU A 44 27.56 -1.45 -12.24
N ALA A 45 26.54 -1.37 -11.37
CA ALA A 45 26.54 -2.17 -10.13
C ALA A 45 26.02 -3.60 -10.34
N ALA A 46 25.63 -3.95 -11.57
CA ALA A 46 25.11 -5.27 -11.93
C ALA A 46 26.15 -6.20 -12.61
N SER A 47 27.43 -5.82 -12.67
CA SER A 47 28.44 -6.57 -13.43
C SER A 47 29.76 -6.80 -12.69
N VAL A 48 29.71 -7.22 -11.42
CA VAL A 48 30.90 -7.81 -10.77
C VAL A 48 30.66 -9.24 -10.27
N ASP A 49 29.43 -9.73 -10.26
CA ASP A 49 29.20 -11.17 -10.09
C ASP A 49 28.01 -11.65 -10.91
N GLY A 50 28.28 -12.47 -11.92
CA GLY A 50 27.38 -12.84 -13.02
C GLY A 50 26.28 -13.83 -12.63
N SER A 51 25.62 -13.63 -11.49
CA SER A 51 24.55 -14.51 -11.00
C SER A 51 23.47 -13.71 -10.28
N ARG A 52 22.59 -13.02 -11.01
CA ARG A 52 21.27 -12.66 -10.48
C ARG A 52 20.20 -12.93 -11.52
N PRO A 53 19.11 -13.66 -11.19
CA PRO A 53 18.02 -13.85 -12.14
C PRO A 53 17.49 -12.48 -12.57
N GLU A 54 17.32 -12.29 -13.88
CA GLU A 54 16.46 -11.26 -14.43
C GLU A 54 15.15 -11.29 -13.64
N GLN A 55 14.90 -10.24 -12.86
CA GLN A 55 13.68 -10.11 -12.10
C GLN A 55 12.57 -10.01 -13.15
N PRO A 56 11.62 -10.97 -13.23
CA PRO A 56 10.60 -10.94 -14.26
C PRO A 56 9.90 -9.60 -14.22
N ALA A 57 9.73 -8.94 -15.38
CA ALA A 57 8.89 -7.76 -15.48
C ALA A 57 7.52 -8.15 -14.92
N LEU A 58 7.18 -7.61 -13.76
CA LEU A 58 5.88 -7.86 -13.13
C LEU A 58 4.79 -7.45 -14.15
N PRO A 59 3.72 -8.24 -14.29
CA PRO A 59 2.65 -7.89 -15.23
C PRO A 59 2.10 -6.50 -14.90
N ASP A 60 1.60 -5.78 -15.90
CA ASP A 60 0.99 -4.47 -15.73
C ASP A 60 -0.06 -4.51 -14.60
N VAL A 61 -0.01 -3.52 -13.70
CA VAL A 61 -0.98 -3.42 -12.60
C VAL A 61 -2.30 -2.94 -13.18
N THR A 62 -3.27 -3.85 -13.27
CA THR A 62 -4.57 -3.57 -13.90
C THR A 62 -5.62 -3.00 -12.93
N GLY A 63 -5.34 -2.86 -11.63
CA GLY A 63 -6.32 -2.29 -10.69
C GLY A 63 -5.78 -1.80 -9.33
N PRO A 64 -6.55 -0.92 -8.64
CA PRO A 64 -6.15 -0.28 -7.38
C PRO A 64 -5.82 -1.24 -6.24
N ALA A 65 -6.55 -2.35 -6.10
CA ALA A 65 -6.30 -3.38 -5.10
C ALA A 65 -4.94 -4.08 -5.29
N LEU A 66 -4.60 -4.45 -6.53
CA LEU A 66 -3.34 -5.11 -6.83
C LEU A 66 -2.16 -4.15 -6.61
N ALA A 67 -2.31 -2.87 -6.96
CA ALA A 67 -1.31 -1.84 -6.67
C ALA A 67 -1.02 -1.74 -5.16
N ARG A 68 -2.07 -1.75 -4.34
CA ARG A 68 -1.96 -1.71 -2.87
C ARG A 68 -1.34 -2.97 -2.29
N ARG A 69 -1.63 -4.15 -2.83
CA ARG A 69 -0.94 -5.41 -2.45
C ARG A 69 0.55 -5.34 -2.75
N ARG A 70 0.94 -4.87 -3.95
CA ARG A 70 2.36 -4.70 -4.31
C ARG A 70 3.06 -3.67 -3.43
N ALA A 71 2.38 -2.56 -3.14
CA ALA A 71 2.87 -1.56 -2.19
C ALA A 71 3.01 -2.13 -0.78
N THR A 72 2.08 -2.98 -0.34
CA THR A 72 2.18 -3.67 0.96
C THR A 72 3.44 -4.53 1.01
N ALA A 73 3.68 -5.33 -0.04
CA ALA A 73 4.87 -6.16 -0.14
C ALA A 73 6.16 -5.32 -0.14
N ALA A 74 6.19 -4.22 -0.90
CA ALA A 74 7.35 -3.33 -0.95
C ALA A 74 7.60 -2.63 0.39
N THR A 75 6.54 -2.17 1.08
CA THR A 75 6.59 -1.57 2.41
C THR A 75 7.08 -2.57 3.46
N TRP A 76 6.61 -3.82 3.40
CA TRP A 76 7.09 -4.91 4.25
C TRP A 76 8.59 -5.16 4.08
N GLN A 77 9.06 -5.29 2.83
CA GLN A 77 10.49 -5.48 2.56
C GLN A 77 11.33 -4.28 3.01
N ALA A 78 10.83 -3.06 2.81
CA ALA A 78 11.50 -1.85 3.27
C ALA A 78 11.63 -1.78 4.79
N LEU A 79 10.58 -2.17 5.51
CA LEU A 79 10.56 -2.29 6.97
C LEU A 79 11.64 -3.26 7.46
N LEU A 80 11.75 -4.45 6.85
CA LEU A 80 12.81 -5.42 7.18
C LEU A 80 14.22 -4.86 6.95
N ILE A 81 14.40 -4.06 5.89
CA ILE A 81 15.68 -3.41 5.57
C ILE A 81 15.99 -2.27 6.55
N ILE A 82 14.99 -1.52 7.03
CA ILE A 82 15.22 -0.47 8.03
C ILE A 82 15.66 -1.07 9.36
N ASP A 83 15.09 -2.21 9.74
CA ASP A 83 15.40 -2.87 11.02
C ASP A 83 16.76 -3.59 11.02
N ASN A 84 17.17 -4.17 9.88
CA ASN A 84 18.34 -5.05 9.80
C ASN A 84 19.45 -4.61 8.83
N GLY A 85 19.17 -3.65 7.96
CA GLY A 85 20.08 -3.21 6.90
C GLY A 85 21.13 -2.18 7.36
N ASP A 86 22.04 -1.85 6.46
CA ASP A 86 22.99 -0.76 6.69
C ASP A 86 22.32 0.62 6.70
N ASP A 87 23.01 1.61 7.25
CA ASP A 87 22.48 2.96 7.44
C ASP A 87 22.04 3.64 6.13
N GLY A 88 22.75 3.36 5.04
CA GLY A 88 22.48 3.98 3.74
C GLY A 88 21.29 3.34 3.04
N ALA A 89 21.10 2.03 3.20
CA ALA A 89 19.93 1.30 2.76
C ALA A 89 18.69 1.72 3.57
N ALA A 90 18.78 1.80 4.89
CA ALA A 90 17.70 2.27 5.75
C ALA A 90 17.27 3.71 5.38
N ALA A 91 18.23 4.63 5.23
CA ALA A 91 17.95 6.00 4.81
C ALA A 91 17.28 6.06 3.42
N ALA A 92 17.66 5.19 2.48
CA ALA A 92 17.04 5.12 1.16
C ALA A 92 15.58 4.66 1.24
N GLN A 93 15.27 3.63 2.06
CA GLN A 93 13.91 3.16 2.28
C GLN A 93 13.03 4.23 2.92
N ILE A 94 13.52 4.89 3.97
CA ILE A 94 12.77 5.95 4.67
C ILE A 94 12.45 7.10 3.70
N ALA A 95 13.41 7.49 2.85
CA ALA A 95 13.16 8.53 1.84
C ALA A 95 12.09 8.13 0.81
N ALA A 96 12.13 6.89 0.30
CA ALA A 96 11.16 6.43 -0.69
C ALA A 96 9.77 6.07 -0.11
N ALA A 97 9.69 5.81 1.20
CA ALA A 97 8.40 5.62 1.86
C ALA A 97 7.53 6.88 1.80
N GLY A 98 8.12 8.08 1.81
CA GLY A 98 7.39 9.34 1.58
C GLY A 98 6.63 9.35 0.25
N GLU A 99 7.27 8.89 -0.83
CA GLU A 99 6.63 8.79 -2.16
C GLU A 99 5.43 7.82 -2.16
N VAL A 100 5.50 6.72 -1.38
CA VAL A 100 4.38 5.78 -1.21
C VAL A 100 3.23 6.41 -0.41
N LEU A 101 3.54 7.15 0.67
CA LEU A 101 2.53 7.84 1.47
C LEU A 101 1.78 8.91 0.68
N ASP A 102 2.51 9.71 -0.12
CA ASP A 102 1.90 10.70 -1.02
C ASP A 102 0.98 10.04 -2.07
N ALA A 103 1.46 8.96 -2.70
CA ALA A 103 0.70 8.21 -3.69
C ALA A 103 -0.55 7.57 -3.07
N LEU A 104 -0.44 7.02 -1.86
CA LEU A 104 -1.55 6.45 -1.12
C LEU A 104 -2.57 7.53 -0.74
N ALA A 105 -2.14 8.66 -0.19
CA ALA A 105 -3.00 9.78 0.15
C ALA A 105 -3.75 10.31 -1.08
N LYS A 106 -3.09 10.42 -2.23
CA LYS A 106 -3.69 10.88 -3.49
C LYS A 106 -4.77 9.93 -4.03
N THR A 107 -4.60 8.62 -3.82
CA THR A 107 -5.44 7.58 -4.43
C THR A 107 -6.46 6.96 -3.47
N SER A 108 -6.46 7.34 -2.19
CA SER A 108 -7.40 6.81 -1.20
C SER A 108 -8.74 7.55 -1.19
N ALA A 109 -9.75 6.86 -0.66
CA ALA A 109 -11.11 7.34 -0.48
C ALA A 109 -11.17 8.56 0.47
N ALA A 110 -12.22 9.38 0.35
CA ALA A 110 -12.33 10.64 1.08
C ALA A 110 -12.23 10.50 2.61
N HIS A 111 -12.77 9.42 3.17
CA HIS A 111 -12.82 9.20 4.62
C HIS A 111 -11.46 8.85 5.25
N THR A 112 -10.49 8.35 4.47
CA THR A 112 -9.10 8.10 4.93
C THR A 112 -8.10 9.15 4.44
N ARG A 113 -8.45 9.88 3.37
CA ARG A 113 -7.55 10.80 2.69
C ARG A 113 -6.99 11.91 3.58
N ALA A 114 -7.78 12.46 4.49
CA ALA A 114 -7.35 13.57 5.34
C ALA A 114 -6.17 13.16 6.22
N GLU A 115 -6.34 12.09 7.01
CA GLU A 115 -5.29 11.54 7.87
C GLU A 115 -4.08 11.06 7.06
N LEU A 116 -4.29 10.45 5.89
CA LEU A 116 -3.18 10.04 5.02
C LEU A 116 -2.34 11.21 4.49
N ARG A 117 -2.97 12.37 4.25
CA ARG A 117 -2.25 13.58 3.85
C ARG A 117 -1.44 14.16 4.99
N GLU A 118 -1.99 14.20 6.20
CA GLU A 118 -1.26 14.64 7.38
C GLU A 118 -0.09 13.69 7.68
N ALA A 119 -0.31 12.37 7.59
CA ALA A 119 0.75 11.37 7.71
C ALA A 119 1.88 11.63 6.71
N ALA A 120 1.56 11.78 5.42
CA ALA A 120 2.55 12.06 4.38
C ALA A 120 3.29 13.38 4.66
N PHE A 121 2.56 14.46 4.95
CA PHE A 121 3.12 15.78 5.22
C PHE A 121 4.09 15.79 6.40
N VAL A 122 3.73 15.14 7.50
CA VAL A 122 4.60 15.05 8.68
C VAL A 122 5.79 14.13 8.39
N PHE A 123 5.57 13.00 7.71
CA PHE A 123 6.62 12.05 7.37
C PHE A 123 7.67 12.62 6.41
N GLU A 124 7.32 13.62 5.59
CA GLU A 124 8.29 14.37 4.76
C GLU A 124 9.41 15.02 5.57
N ARG A 125 9.24 15.24 6.87
CA ARG A 125 10.34 15.67 7.75
C ARG A 125 11.22 14.51 8.18
N ALA A 126 10.66 13.32 8.35
CA ALA A 126 11.42 12.10 8.65
C ALA A 126 12.22 11.61 7.43
N SER A 127 11.70 11.77 6.22
CA SER A 127 12.39 11.42 4.97
C SER A 127 13.69 12.21 4.73
N ARG A 128 13.87 13.35 5.42
CA ARG A 128 15.06 14.20 5.33
C ARG A 128 16.19 13.67 6.23
N SER A 129 17.11 12.93 5.61
CA SER A 129 18.33 12.45 6.26
C SER A 129 19.59 13.03 5.62
N HIS A 130 20.57 13.39 6.45
CA HIS A 130 21.93 13.72 6.01
C HIS A 130 22.78 12.47 5.70
N VAL A 131 22.27 11.28 6.00
CA VAL A 131 22.94 10.02 5.66
C VAL A 131 22.88 9.82 4.14
N LYS A 132 24.04 9.59 3.53
CA LYS A 132 24.15 9.34 2.09
C LYS A 132 23.41 8.04 1.76
N THR A 133 22.31 8.16 1.03
CA THR A 133 21.51 7.02 0.60
C THR A 133 22.29 6.15 -0.38
N VAL A 134 22.23 4.84 -0.19
CA VAL A 134 22.83 3.88 -1.12
C VAL A 134 21.85 3.66 -2.28
N ARG A 135 22.32 3.95 -3.50
CA ARG A 135 21.49 3.92 -4.72
C ARG A 135 20.87 2.54 -4.94
N GLY A 136 19.61 2.51 -5.37
CA GLY A 136 18.93 1.31 -5.86
C GLY A 136 18.22 0.47 -4.80
N HIS A 137 18.50 0.70 -3.51
CA HIS A 137 17.82 -0.04 -2.42
C HIS A 137 16.33 0.31 -2.33
N ASP A 138 15.93 1.48 -2.82
CA ASP A 138 14.58 2.04 -2.74
C ASP A 138 13.70 1.80 -3.98
N ARG A 139 14.17 1.04 -4.98
CA ARG A 139 13.48 0.86 -6.27
C ARG A 139 12.09 0.25 -6.12
N ALA A 140 11.92 -0.72 -5.23
CA ALA A 140 10.65 -1.41 -5.04
C ALA A 140 9.55 -0.45 -4.54
N LEU A 141 9.86 0.39 -3.55
CA LEU A 141 8.93 1.39 -3.03
C LEU A 141 8.54 2.41 -4.09
N ARG A 142 9.50 2.94 -4.85
CA ARG A 142 9.23 3.90 -5.93
C ARG A 142 8.37 3.30 -7.03
N HIS A 143 8.64 2.05 -7.42
CA HIS A 143 7.80 1.34 -8.37
C HIS A 143 6.37 1.19 -7.82
N ALA A 144 6.22 0.83 -6.55
CA ALA A 144 4.91 0.69 -5.94
C ALA A 144 4.16 2.04 -5.83
N ALA A 145 4.84 3.13 -5.50
CA ALA A 145 4.27 4.48 -5.53
C ALA A 145 3.77 4.85 -6.93
N ARG A 146 4.54 4.50 -7.97
CA ARG A 146 4.13 4.67 -9.37
C ARG A 146 2.89 3.85 -9.68
N ASP A 147 2.87 2.56 -9.31
CA ASP A 147 1.74 1.65 -9.53
C ASP A 147 0.47 2.18 -8.85
N LEU A 148 0.57 2.70 -7.62
CA LEU A 148 -0.54 3.33 -6.91
C LEU A 148 -1.13 4.48 -7.75
N VAL A 149 -0.30 5.44 -8.19
CA VAL A 149 -0.77 6.59 -8.98
C VAL A 149 -1.38 6.16 -10.31
N HIS A 150 -0.77 5.19 -11.01
CA HIS A 150 -1.23 4.76 -12.34
C HIS A 150 -2.51 3.91 -12.27
N SER A 151 -2.69 3.14 -11.19
CA SER A 151 -3.88 2.31 -10.98
C SER A 151 -5.16 3.11 -10.67
N GLY A 152 -5.02 4.38 -10.29
CA GLY A 152 -6.15 5.27 -10.00
C GLY A 152 -6.70 5.14 -8.56
N PRO A 153 -7.81 5.86 -8.26
CA PRO A 153 -8.34 5.91 -6.90
C PRO A 153 -9.02 4.60 -6.49
N ALA A 154 -8.87 4.21 -5.22
CA ALA A 154 -9.65 3.15 -4.58
C ALA A 154 -10.88 3.73 -3.88
N LEU A 155 -12.04 3.08 -4.07
CA LEU A 155 -13.32 3.58 -3.55
C LEU A 155 -13.55 3.26 -2.06
N GLY A 156 -12.60 2.57 -1.43
CA GLY A 156 -12.61 2.29 0.02
C GLY A 156 -13.66 1.28 0.47
N ARG A 157 -14.09 0.37 -0.41
CA ARG A 157 -15.02 -0.75 -0.09
C ARG A 157 -14.48 -2.05 -0.63
N GLY A 158 -14.96 -3.18 -0.09
CA GLY A 158 -14.56 -4.50 -0.58
C GLY A 158 -13.04 -4.68 -0.58
N GLU A 159 -12.51 -5.26 -1.65
CA GLU A 159 -11.07 -5.52 -1.81
C GLU A 159 -10.23 -4.24 -1.82
N ASP A 160 -10.74 -3.16 -2.40
CA ASP A 160 -10.07 -1.86 -2.43
C ASP A 160 -9.92 -1.28 -1.01
N GLY A 161 -10.97 -1.37 -0.18
CA GLY A 161 -10.93 -0.94 1.21
C GLY A 161 -9.98 -1.80 2.05
N ALA A 162 -10.07 -3.12 1.90
CA ALA A 162 -9.24 -4.06 2.65
C ALA A 162 -7.75 -3.97 2.29
N THR A 163 -7.41 -3.87 1.01
CA THR A 163 -6.02 -3.66 0.59
C THR A 163 -5.48 -2.28 0.98
N THR A 164 -6.36 -1.26 1.10
CA THR A 164 -5.98 0.03 1.67
C THR A 164 -5.64 -0.10 3.16
N ALA A 165 -6.50 -0.74 3.96
CA ALA A 165 -6.23 -0.98 5.38
C ALA A 165 -4.93 -1.76 5.60
N MET A 166 -4.70 -2.80 4.81
CA MET A 166 -3.48 -3.61 4.84
C MET A 166 -2.22 -2.78 4.56
N LEU A 167 -2.25 -1.90 3.55
CA LEU A 167 -1.11 -1.04 3.24
C LEU A 167 -0.88 0.01 4.34
N ILE A 168 -1.94 0.56 4.92
CA ILE A 168 -1.83 1.51 6.05
C ILE A 168 -1.20 0.84 7.27
N ASP A 169 -1.61 -0.40 7.60
CA ASP A 169 -1.02 -1.19 8.69
C ASP A 169 0.50 -1.36 8.49
N MET A 170 0.94 -1.72 7.27
CA MET A 170 2.37 -1.85 6.99
C MET A 170 3.11 -0.51 6.99
N ALA A 171 2.48 0.55 6.51
CA ALA A 171 3.07 1.89 6.56
C ALA A 171 3.24 2.39 8.00
N PHE A 172 2.29 2.07 8.90
CA PHE A 172 2.39 2.37 10.32
C PHE A 172 3.65 1.73 10.92
N PHE A 173 3.88 0.44 10.71
CA PHE A 173 5.09 -0.23 11.23
C PHE A 173 6.37 0.32 10.60
N LEU A 174 6.37 0.64 9.29
CA LEU A 174 7.50 1.31 8.64
C LEU A 174 7.81 2.66 9.32
N ALA A 175 6.80 3.46 9.66
CA ALA A 175 6.99 4.73 10.35
C ALA A 175 7.55 4.54 11.76
N ILE A 176 7.11 3.51 12.51
CA ILE A 176 7.67 3.15 13.81
C ILE A 176 9.13 2.69 13.68
N ALA A 177 9.47 1.87 12.70
CA ALA A 177 10.84 1.44 12.43
C ALA A 177 11.73 2.62 12.05
N ALA A 178 11.25 3.53 11.20
CA ALA A 178 11.94 4.78 10.87
C ALA A 178 12.18 5.62 12.13
N ALA A 179 11.19 5.77 13.00
CA ALA A 179 11.33 6.50 14.25
C ALA A 179 12.40 5.90 15.16
N ASN A 180 12.42 4.57 15.29
CA ASN A 180 13.41 3.84 16.08
C ASN A 180 14.81 3.97 15.48
N TRP A 181 14.94 3.87 14.17
CA TRP A 181 16.21 4.07 13.46
C TRP A 181 16.74 5.49 13.68
N HIS A 182 15.90 6.52 13.49
CA HIS A 182 16.28 7.91 13.76
C HIS A 182 16.66 8.15 15.23
N ALA A 183 15.94 7.54 16.18
CA ALA A 183 16.26 7.64 17.59
C ALA A 183 17.64 7.03 17.91
N LYS A 184 17.98 5.86 17.35
CA LYS A 184 19.32 5.25 17.46
C LYS A 184 20.43 6.15 16.89
N LYS A 185 20.11 7.00 15.92
CA LYS A 185 21.03 7.97 15.31
C LYS A 185 21.02 9.35 15.96
N HIS A 186 20.28 9.54 17.06
CA HIS A 186 20.11 10.82 17.73
C HIS A 186 19.46 11.92 16.84
N HIS A 187 18.72 11.51 15.81
CA HIS A 187 17.92 12.39 14.95
C HIS A 187 16.55 12.67 15.61
N SER A 188 16.54 13.44 16.70
CA SER A 188 15.36 13.61 17.55
C SER A 188 14.14 14.19 16.83
N GLN A 189 14.33 15.19 15.96
CA GLN A 189 13.25 15.83 15.21
C GLN A 189 12.64 14.88 14.18
N GLN A 190 13.45 14.12 13.45
CA GLN A 190 12.99 13.12 12.48
C GLN A 190 12.29 11.95 13.18
N ALA A 191 12.81 11.50 14.32
CA ALA A 191 12.17 10.46 15.12
C ALA A 191 10.79 10.90 15.63
N ALA A 192 10.65 12.16 16.06
CA ALA A 192 9.37 12.73 16.47
C ALA A 192 8.38 12.83 15.30
N ALA A 193 8.85 13.30 14.14
CA ALA A 193 8.02 13.37 12.93
C ALA A 193 7.54 11.98 12.49
N ALA A 194 8.40 10.97 12.50
CA ALA A 194 8.02 9.60 12.14
C ALA A 194 6.97 9.02 13.11
N ARG A 195 7.06 9.31 14.42
CA ARG A 195 6.03 8.92 15.40
C ARG A 195 4.70 9.63 15.16
N GLN A 196 4.71 10.93 14.93
CA GLN A 196 3.50 11.69 14.65
C GLN A 196 2.84 11.23 13.33
N ALA A 197 3.63 10.89 12.30
CA ALA A 197 3.10 10.27 11.10
C ALA A 197 2.43 8.90 11.39
N ALA A 198 3.02 8.09 12.29
CA ALA A 198 2.43 6.83 12.72
C ALA A 198 1.07 7.03 13.43
N GLU A 199 0.89 8.10 14.20
CA GLU A 199 -0.39 8.44 14.83
C GLU A 199 -1.48 8.70 13.76
N HIS A 200 -1.18 9.51 12.74
CA HIS A 200 -2.09 9.75 11.62
C HIS A 200 -2.36 8.48 10.80
N LEU A 201 -1.36 7.63 10.59
CA LEU A 201 -1.54 6.34 9.92
C LEU A 201 -2.46 5.42 10.73
N HIS A 202 -2.34 5.42 12.06
CA HIS A 202 -3.24 4.65 12.91
C HIS A 202 -4.69 5.16 12.84
N ALA A 203 -4.90 6.48 12.85
CA ALA A 203 -6.24 7.06 12.66
C ALA A 203 -6.84 6.71 11.28
N ALA A 204 -6.03 6.76 10.22
CA ALA A 204 -6.43 6.32 8.88
C ALA A 204 -6.73 4.81 8.84
N TYR A 205 -5.98 4.00 9.59
CA TYR A 205 -6.18 2.56 9.69
C TYR A 205 -7.54 2.23 10.30
N GLU A 206 -7.89 2.81 11.44
CA GLU A 206 -9.17 2.60 12.11
C GLU A 206 -10.35 2.89 11.16
N ALA A 207 -10.26 3.97 10.37
CA ALA A 207 -11.26 4.32 9.38
C ALA A 207 -11.34 3.32 8.20
N ALA A 208 -10.22 2.72 7.79
CA ALA A 208 -10.14 1.79 6.66
C ALA A 208 -10.48 0.33 7.05
N ALA A 209 -10.13 -0.09 8.26
CA ALA A 209 -10.15 -1.48 8.71
C ALA A 209 -11.52 -1.94 9.21
N GLY A 210 -12.42 -1.02 9.57
CA GLY A 210 -13.71 -1.34 10.18
C GLY A 210 -14.54 -2.37 9.40
N GLU A 211 -14.84 -2.09 8.13
CA GLU A 211 -15.61 -3.02 7.27
C GLU A 211 -14.90 -4.38 7.07
N PRO A 212 -13.65 -4.46 6.58
CA PRO A 212 -13.00 -5.75 6.34
C PRO A 212 -12.80 -6.57 7.62
N MET A 213 -12.48 -5.94 8.76
CA MET A 213 -12.37 -6.64 10.04
C MET A 213 -13.72 -7.15 10.53
N ALA A 214 -14.80 -6.38 10.38
CA ALA A 214 -16.13 -6.83 10.74
C ALA A 214 -16.55 -8.08 9.95
N VAL A 215 -16.26 -8.12 8.64
CA VAL A 215 -16.55 -9.29 7.78
C VAL A 215 -15.75 -10.52 8.24
N LEU A 216 -14.47 -10.36 8.58
CA LEU A 216 -13.65 -11.46 9.10
C LEU A 216 -14.11 -11.93 10.47
N CYS A 217 -14.46 -11.01 11.36
CA CYS A 217 -15.01 -11.33 12.68
C CYS A 217 -16.30 -12.15 12.53
N GLN A 218 -17.22 -11.76 11.65
CA GLN A 218 -18.45 -12.52 11.41
C GLN A 218 -18.17 -13.94 10.93
N ARG A 219 -17.17 -14.14 10.06
CA ARG A 219 -16.74 -15.49 9.65
C ARG A 219 -16.19 -16.30 10.83
N GLY A 220 -15.37 -15.65 11.67
CA GLY A 220 -14.82 -16.26 12.88
C GLY A 220 -15.88 -16.79 13.82
N HIS A 221 -16.93 -16.00 14.05
CA HIS A 221 -18.05 -16.40 14.91
C HIS A 221 -18.85 -17.57 14.33
N ARG A 222 -18.89 -17.73 13.00
CA ARG A 222 -19.56 -18.85 12.31
C ARG A 222 -18.75 -20.14 12.31
N LEU A 223 -17.48 -20.11 12.74
CA LEU A 223 -16.68 -21.33 12.86
C LEU A 223 -17.24 -22.28 13.92
N SER A 224 -17.21 -23.58 13.62
CA SER A 224 -17.55 -24.62 14.59
C SER A 224 -16.63 -24.55 15.81
N LEU A 225 -17.13 -24.99 16.97
CA LEU A 225 -16.35 -24.98 18.21
C LEU A 225 -15.03 -25.76 18.07
N ARG A 226 -15.06 -26.91 17.40
CA ARG A 226 -13.85 -27.71 17.10
C ARG A 226 -12.87 -26.96 16.20
N ALA A 227 -13.35 -26.23 15.19
CA ALA A 227 -12.47 -25.44 14.33
C ALA A 227 -11.81 -24.31 15.12
N ARG A 228 -12.57 -23.59 15.96
CA ARG A 228 -12.02 -22.54 16.84
C ARG A 228 -11.00 -23.08 17.83
N GLN A 229 -11.28 -24.22 18.46
CA GLN A 229 -10.33 -24.86 19.39
C GLN A 229 -9.03 -25.22 18.69
N ARG A 230 -9.09 -25.84 17.49
CA ARG A 230 -7.88 -26.15 16.73
C ARG A 230 -7.00 -24.93 16.43
N GLN A 231 -7.61 -23.78 16.12
CA GLN A 231 -6.84 -22.55 15.91
C GLN A 231 -6.28 -21.99 17.22
N ALA A 232 -7.01 -22.12 18.33
CA ALA A 232 -6.51 -21.72 19.65
C ALA A 232 -5.33 -22.60 20.08
N ASP A 233 -5.40 -23.90 19.85
CA ASP A 233 -4.32 -24.85 20.15
C ASP A 233 -3.07 -24.53 19.30
N LEU A 234 -3.26 -24.28 18.00
CA LEU A 234 -2.19 -23.84 17.11
C LEU A 234 -1.53 -22.53 17.57
N LEU A 235 -2.34 -21.56 18.00
CA LEU A 235 -1.83 -20.28 18.51
C LEU A 235 -1.00 -20.47 19.79
N HIS A 236 -1.45 -21.30 20.73
CA HIS A 236 -0.69 -21.62 21.95
C HIS A 236 0.61 -22.36 21.65
N GLU A 237 0.62 -23.21 20.62
CA GLU A 237 1.82 -23.93 20.23
C GLU A 237 2.87 -23.03 19.57
N VAL A 238 2.46 -22.12 18.68
CA VAL A 238 3.39 -21.27 17.92
C VAL A 238 3.81 -20.04 18.72
N LEU A 239 2.89 -19.42 19.46
CA LEU A 239 3.10 -18.15 20.17
C LEU A 239 2.67 -18.26 21.64
N PRO A 240 3.32 -19.12 22.45
CA PRO A 240 2.87 -19.41 23.82
C PRO A 240 2.77 -18.14 24.68
N ASP A 241 3.72 -17.22 24.55
CA ASP A 241 3.77 -15.99 25.35
C ASP A 241 2.72 -14.95 24.96
N LEU A 242 2.22 -15.00 23.72
CA LEU A 242 1.24 -14.04 23.18
C LEU A 242 -0.17 -14.63 23.07
N ALA A 243 -0.33 -15.94 23.14
CA ALA A 243 -1.58 -16.64 22.86
C ALA A 243 -2.74 -16.16 23.73
N ALA A 244 -2.52 -16.03 25.05
CA ALA A 244 -3.54 -15.57 25.98
C ALA A 244 -3.98 -14.12 25.69
N ARG A 245 -3.03 -13.25 25.34
CA ARG A 245 -3.31 -11.86 24.98
C ARG A 245 -4.09 -11.78 23.68
N VAL A 246 -3.64 -12.47 22.63
CA VAL A 246 -4.31 -12.51 21.32
C VAL A 246 -5.73 -13.05 21.45
N GLN A 247 -5.96 -14.09 22.26
CA GLN A 247 -7.32 -14.63 22.45
C GLN A 247 -8.26 -13.72 23.23
N ALA A 248 -7.72 -12.83 24.06
CA ALA A 248 -8.52 -11.82 24.76
C ALA A 248 -8.88 -10.61 23.88
N GLU A 249 -8.23 -10.46 22.72
CA GLU A 249 -8.51 -9.36 21.79
C GLU A 249 -9.81 -9.56 21.02
N PRO A 250 -10.55 -8.48 20.71
CA PRO A 250 -11.78 -8.55 19.91
C PRO A 250 -11.55 -9.08 18.49
N GLY A 251 -10.31 -8.98 17.98
CA GLY A 251 -9.90 -9.48 16.67
C GLY A 251 -9.67 -11.00 16.61
N TRP A 252 -9.66 -11.72 17.73
CA TRP A 252 -9.41 -13.16 17.76
C TRP A 252 -10.29 -13.97 16.79
N PRO A 253 -11.62 -13.76 16.71
CA PRO A 253 -12.46 -14.47 15.75
C PRO A 253 -12.00 -14.27 14.30
N ALA A 254 -11.61 -13.05 13.93
CA ALA A 254 -11.11 -12.74 12.59
C ALA A 254 -9.77 -13.44 12.29
N LEU A 255 -8.88 -13.52 13.29
CA LEU A 255 -7.62 -14.25 13.17
C LEU A 255 -7.86 -15.75 12.98
N ALA A 256 -8.75 -16.35 13.79
CA ALA A 256 -9.12 -17.76 13.66
C ALA A 256 -9.74 -18.08 12.29
N ALA A 257 -10.56 -17.16 11.75
CA ALA A 257 -11.09 -17.26 10.39
C ALA A 257 -9.99 -17.19 9.33
N THR A 258 -9.01 -16.31 9.51
CA THR A 258 -7.89 -16.15 8.59
C THR A 258 -6.98 -17.37 8.57
N LEU A 259 -6.63 -17.94 9.73
CA LEU A 259 -5.88 -19.21 9.83
C LEU A 259 -6.62 -20.37 9.16
N THR A 260 -7.94 -20.43 9.37
CA THR A 260 -8.79 -21.45 8.72
C THR A 260 -8.82 -21.26 7.19
N HIS A 261 -8.91 -20.01 6.71
CA HIS A 261 -8.90 -19.70 5.29
C HIS A 261 -7.56 -20.03 4.64
N ALA A 262 -6.44 -19.70 5.29
CA ALA A 262 -5.10 -20.05 4.82
C ALA A 262 -4.93 -21.57 4.69
N HIS A 263 -5.43 -22.33 5.66
CA HIS A 263 -5.43 -23.79 5.60
C HIS A 263 -6.28 -24.33 4.44
N GLN A 264 -7.48 -23.76 4.23
CA GLN A 264 -8.37 -24.14 3.12
C GLN A 264 -7.76 -23.79 1.75
N ALA A 265 -6.95 -22.75 1.66
CA ALA A 265 -6.19 -22.37 0.48
C ALA A 265 -4.94 -23.26 0.25
N GLY A 266 -4.69 -24.26 1.10
CA GLY A 266 -3.60 -25.22 0.95
C GLY A 266 -2.30 -24.84 1.65
N HIS A 267 -2.27 -23.74 2.41
CA HIS A 267 -1.08 -23.34 3.16
C HIS A 267 -0.99 -24.05 4.52
N ASN A 268 0.22 -24.14 5.06
CA ASN A 268 0.44 -24.61 6.43
C ASN A 268 0.27 -23.44 7.42
N PRO A 269 -0.81 -23.42 8.23
CA PRO A 269 -1.08 -22.30 9.13
C PRO A 269 -0.02 -22.15 10.24
N ARG A 270 0.70 -23.24 10.60
CA ARG A 270 1.80 -23.17 11.56
C ARG A 270 2.97 -22.36 11.00
N THR A 271 3.41 -22.71 9.79
CA THR A 271 4.54 -22.03 9.13
C THR A 271 4.20 -20.56 8.91
N LEU A 272 3.00 -20.28 8.40
CA LEU A 272 2.54 -18.91 8.17
C LEU A 272 2.43 -18.10 9.46
N LEU A 273 1.90 -18.67 10.55
CA LEU A 273 1.80 -17.96 11.82
C LEU A 273 3.18 -17.69 12.42
N THR A 274 4.11 -18.65 12.30
CA THR A 274 5.51 -18.47 12.73
C THR A 274 6.14 -17.32 11.97
N GLU A 275 6.01 -17.32 10.64
CA GLU A 275 6.57 -16.28 9.77
C GLU A 275 5.90 -14.91 10.02
N ALA A 276 4.57 -14.85 10.12
CA ALA A 276 3.85 -13.61 10.42
C ALA A 276 4.22 -13.02 11.79
N ALA A 277 4.63 -13.87 12.74
CA ALA A 277 5.04 -13.45 14.07
C ALA A 277 6.54 -13.18 14.21
N THR A 278 7.33 -13.42 13.17
CA THR A 278 8.69 -12.91 13.16
C THR A 278 8.65 -11.39 13.23
N HIS A 279 9.55 -10.80 14.01
CA HIS A 279 9.80 -9.36 14.19
C HIS A 279 9.16 -8.65 15.40
N ARG A 280 9.90 -7.64 15.88
CA ARG A 280 9.65 -6.87 17.12
C ARG A 280 8.38 -6.01 17.07
N GLU A 281 7.84 -5.82 15.88
CA GLU A 281 6.68 -4.99 15.56
C GLU A 281 5.42 -5.41 16.33
N LEU A 282 5.27 -6.71 16.65
CA LEU A 282 4.16 -7.19 17.47
C LEU A 282 4.13 -6.51 18.85
N HIS A 283 5.28 -6.15 19.43
CA HIS A 283 5.32 -5.47 20.73
C HIS A 283 4.82 -4.02 20.67
N THR A 284 4.89 -3.38 19.50
CA THR A 284 4.41 -2.01 19.24
C THR A 284 3.01 -1.96 18.64
N ALA A 285 2.45 -3.12 18.30
CA ALA A 285 1.11 -3.22 17.71
C ALA A 285 0.03 -2.85 18.75
N HIS A 286 -0.91 -2.01 18.33
CA HIS A 286 -2.10 -1.68 19.12
C HIS A 286 -3.06 -2.88 19.21
N SER A 287 -3.17 -3.68 18.13
CA SER A 287 -3.91 -4.94 18.06
C SER A 287 -3.01 -6.02 17.45
N LEU A 288 -2.66 -7.06 18.23
CA LEU A 288 -1.85 -8.17 17.71
C LEU A 288 -2.62 -8.96 16.64
N SER A 289 -3.92 -9.15 16.86
CA SER A 289 -4.81 -9.89 15.97
C SER A 289 -4.86 -9.26 14.58
N ASP A 290 -5.06 -7.95 14.49
CA ASP A 290 -5.15 -7.21 13.23
C ASP A 290 -3.87 -7.33 12.41
N THR A 291 -2.73 -7.08 13.06
CA THR A 291 -1.42 -7.21 12.44
C THR A 291 -1.17 -8.63 11.93
N LEU A 292 -1.47 -9.65 12.74
CA LEU A 292 -1.34 -11.04 12.31
C LEU A 292 -2.29 -11.38 11.15
N ILE A 293 -3.52 -10.86 11.16
CA ILE A 293 -4.48 -11.05 10.06
C ILE A 293 -3.91 -10.52 8.75
N TRP A 294 -3.45 -9.27 8.72
CA TRP A 294 -2.94 -8.65 7.49
C TRP A 294 -1.69 -9.36 6.96
N ARG A 295 -0.77 -9.74 7.85
CA ARG A 295 0.43 -10.50 7.51
C ARG A 295 0.10 -11.87 6.93
N LEU A 296 -0.75 -12.63 7.61
CA LEU A 296 -1.16 -13.95 7.14
C LEU A 296 -1.81 -13.87 5.76
N ARG A 297 -2.66 -12.86 5.53
CA ARG A 297 -3.29 -12.66 4.23
C ARG A 297 -2.28 -12.27 3.15
N HIS A 298 -1.30 -11.43 3.48
CA HIS A 298 -0.23 -11.07 2.55
C HIS A 298 0.65 -12.29 2.20
N LEU A 299 1.15 -13.02 3.21
CA LEU A 299 2.04 -14.17 3.04
C LEU A 299 1.37 -15.34 2.30
N ALA A 300 0.07 -15.53 2.50
CA ALA A 300 -0.71 -16.57 1.83
C ALA A 300 -1.42 -16.08 0.55
N ASP A 301 -1.13 -14.86 0.09
CA ASP A 301 -1.79 -14.19 -1.06
C ASP A 301 -3.35 -14.26 -1.03
N LEU A 302 -3.94 -14.26 0.16
CA LEU A 302 -5.39 -14.34 0.33
C LEU A 302 -6.07 -13.03 -0.09
N PRO A 303 -7.32 -13.07 -0.61
CA PRO A 303 -8.18 -11.88 -0.76
C PRO A 303 -8.14 -11.00 0.49
N ALA A 304 -7.86 -9.70 0.37
CA ALA A 304 -7.79 -8.83 1.54
C ALA A 304 -9.19 -8.67 2.14
N HIS A 305 -10.19 -8.55 1.28
CA HIS A 305 -11.60 -8.64 1.63
C HIS A 305 -12.07 -10.08 1.53
N ALA A 306 -12.73 -10.55 2.57
CA ALA A 306 -13.23 -11.91 2.61
C ALA A 306 -14.63 -11.95 1.95
N GLU A 307 -14.71 -12.28 0.65
CA GLU A 307 -15.97 -12.30 -0.11
C GLU A 307 -17.04 -13.24 0.47
N THR A 308 -18.14 -12.71 0.98
CA THR A 308 -19.27 -13.54 1.46
C THR A 308 -19.73 -14.49 0.36
N PRO A 309 -19.81 -15.82 0.60
CA PRO A 309 -20.34 -16.75 -0.40
C PRO A 309 -21.79 -16.34 -0.74
N GLY A 310 -22.01 -15.79 -1.93
CA GLY A 310 -23.36 -15.37 -2.38
C GLY A 310 -23.46 -14.10 -3.23
N HIS A 311 -22.38 -13.33 -3.43
CA HIS A 311 -22.37 -12.22 -4.38
C HIS A 311 -21.30 -12.43 -5.45
N PRO A 312 -21.67 -12.88 -6.67
CA PRO A 312 -20.76 -12.82 -7.80
C PRO A 312 -20.44 -11.35 -8.07
N GLN A 313 -19.18 -10.97 -8.01
CA GLN A 313 -18.75 -9.73 -8.64
C GLN A 313 -19.04 -9.83 -10.14
N PRO A 314 -19.45 -8.73 -10.82
CA PRO A 314 -19.48 -8.71 -12.27
C PRO A 314 -18.04 -8.85 -12.76
N GLN A 315 -17.66 -10.06 -13.16
CA GLN A 315 -16.44 -10.31 -13.92
C GLN A 315 -16.44 -9.32 -15.08
N GLY A 316 -15.39 -8.52 -15.15
CA GLY A 316 -15.21 -7.50 -16.18
C GLY A 316 -15.59 -8.06 -17.53
N ILE A 317 -16.51 -7.36 -18.20
CA ILE A 317 -16.99 -7.71 -19.53
C ILE A 317 -15.75 -7.85 -20.42
N ARG A 318 -15.34 -9.10 -20.63
CA ARG A 318 -14.47 -9.50 -21.72
C ARG A 318 -15.28 -9.18 -22.97
N ARG A 319 -15.10 -7.97 -23.52
CA ARG A 319 -15.57 -7.60 -24.85
C ARG A 319 -14.87 -8.53 -25.83
N GLN A 320 -15.40 -9.73 -26.00
CA GLN A 320 -15.22 -10.48 -27.22
C GLN A 320 -15.91 -9.66 -28.29
N SER A 321 -15.10 -9.09 -29.18
CA SER A 321 -15.55 -8.49 -30.43
C SER A 321 -16.23 -9.57 -31.26
N ALA A 322 -17.51 -9.82 -31.00
CA ALA A 322 -18.38 -10.50 -31.94
C ALA A 322 -18.74 -9.46 -33.01
N ASN A 323 -18.19 -9.69 -34.20
CA ASN A 323 -18.42 -8.93 -35.40
C ASN A 323 -19.92 -9.00 -35.76
N VAL A 324 -20.70 -7.98 -35.41
CA VAL A 324 -22.10 -7.85 -35.82
C VAL A 324 -22.16 -6.78 -36.91
N ALA A 325 -22.47 -7.22 -38.12
CA ALA A 325 -22.67 -6.35 -39.28
C ALA A 325 -23.84 -5.37 -39.04
N PRO A 326 -23.75 -4.11 -39.50
CA PRO A 326 -24.83 -3.15 -39.32
C PRO A 326 -26.05 -3.50 -40.20
N PRO A 327 -27.28 -3.28 -39.71
CA PRO A 327 -28.49 -3.48 -40.51
C PRO A 327 -28.66 -2.36 -41.57
N PRO A 328 -29.32 -2.65 -42.71
CA PRO A 328 -29.45 -1.70 -43.81
C PRO A 328 -30.42 -0.56 -43.49
N ALA A 329 -30.10 0.63 -44.00
CA ALA A 329 -30.87 1.86 -43.82
C ALA A 329 -32.24 1.82 -44.54
N PRO A 330 -33.30 2.43 -43.98
CA PRO A 330 -34.60 2.52 -44.62
C PRO A 330 -34.64 3.60 -45.73
N PRO A 331 -35.51 3.45 -46.74
CA PRO A 331 -35.54 4.32 -47.92
C PRO A 331 -36.21 5.68 -47.66
N HIS A 332 -35.66 6.69 -48.34
CA HIS A 332 -36.13 8.08 -48.34
C HIS A 332 -37.55 8.23 -48.92
N ALA A 333 -38.39 9.04 -48.27
CA ALA A 333 -39.63 9.57 -48.83
C ALA A 333 -39.63 11.12 -48.75
N PRO A 334 -40.26 11.81 -49.72
CA PRO A 334 -39.90 13.17 -50.10
C PRO A 334 -40.54 14.28 -49.25
N VAL A 335 -39.79 15.38 -49.11
CA VAL A 335 -40.17 16.61 -48.39
C VAL A 335 -41.18 17.43 -49.20
N LEU A 336 -42.38 17.61 -48.66
CA LEU A 336 -43.37 18.58 -49.14
C LEU A 336 -43.02 19.99 -48.60
N ARG A 337 -42.73 20.91 -49.51
CA ARG A 337 -42.57 22.35 -49.25
C ARG A 337 -43.92 22.98 -48.91
N LEU A 338 -43.94 23.83 -47.89
CA LEU A 338 -44.99 24.84 -47.69
C LEU A 338 -44.37 26.25 -47.74
N PRO A 339 -45.05 27.24 -48.34
CA PRO A 339 -44.48 28.56 -48.63
C PRO A 339 -44.68 29.58 -47.50
N HIS A 340 -43.80 30.57 -47.50
CA HIS A 340 -43.78 31.74 -46.62
C HIS A 340 -45.03 32.62 -46.70
N ARG A 341 -45.44 33.13 -45.54
CA ARG A 341 -45.84 34.53 -45.34
C ARG A 341 -45.25 35.02 -44.03
#